data_AF-A0A1Y2L3Q6-F1
#
_entry.id   AF-A0A1Y2L3Q6-F1
#
_cell.length_a   1.000
_cell.length_b   1.000
_cell.length_c   1.000
_cell.angle_alpha   90.00
_cell.angle_beta   90.00
_cell.angle_gamma   90.00
#
_symmetry.space_group_name_H-M   'P 1'
#
loop_
_entity.id
_entity.type
_entity.pdbx_description
1 polymer ?
#
loop_
_entity_poly.entity_id
_entity_poly.type
_entity_poly.pdbx_seq_one_letter_code
_entity_poly.pdbx_strand_id
1 'polypeptide(L)'
;MTRWSSGLLLGILLLANSGCTSLVVGAGATAGVAAMQERGFKNSVSDNAINANLWRKYLEIDRQMFVDIEIEVVEGEVLLAGHVATADIEMTAVKTAWQTDGVKRVINELHVGGELGLIDSANDLLISTRIKTALMFDSRVYAINYNIETVDGTVYLMGIAQNKDELDRVISHVRATSYVKKVVSFVRLKDDPTRKRT
;
A
#
# COMPACT_ATOMS: atom_id res chain seq x y z
N MET A 1 -46.09 42.43 -24.51
CA MET A 1 -44.66 42.09 -24.65
C MET A 1 -44.38 40.87 -23.80
N THR A 2 -44.15 39.73 -24.44
CA THR A 2 -44.31 38.38 -23.90
C THR A 2 -42.98 37.73 -23.52
N ARG A 3 -42.87 37.35 -22.23
CA ARG A 3 -42.24 36.16 -21.64
C ARG A 3 -40.78 35.83 -22.03
N TRP A 4 -39.90 36.10 -21.07
CA TRP A 4 -38.53 35.59 -20.96
C TRP A 4 -38.59 34.09 -20.62
N SER A 5 -38.11 33.21 -21.51
CA SER A 5 -37.99 31.78 -21.26
C SER A 5 -36.59 31.44 -20.76
N SER A 6 -36.51 31.13 -19.47
CA SER A 6 -35.36 30.54 -18.78
C SER A 6 -35.04 29.15 -19.34
N GLY A 7 -33.89 28.99 -19.98
CA GLY A 7 -33.35 27.70 -20.39
C GLY A 7 -32.61 27.03 -19.23
N LEU A 8 -33.28 26.05 -18.62
CA LEU A 8 -32.80 25.19 -17.55
C LEU A 8 -31.67 24.26 -18.08
N LEU A 9 -30.41 24.58 -17.83
CA LEU A 9 -29.29 23.64 -18.01
C LEU A 9 -29.21 22.74 -16.77
N LEU A 10 -30.08 21.73 -16.72
CA LEU A 10 -30.01 20.65 -15.73
C LEU A 10 -28.95 19.63 -16.18
N GLY A 11 -27.67 19.99 -15.96
CA GLY A 11 -26.53 19.08 -16.15
C GLY A 11 -26.44 18.11 -14.98
N ILE A 12 -26.75 16.85 -15.25
CA ILE A 12 -26.69 15.70 -14.35
C ILE A 12 -25.35 15.63 -13.61
N LEU A 13 -25.37 15.95 -12.31
CA LEU A 13 -24.31 15.63 -11.37
C LEU A 13 -24.79 14.44 -10.52
N LEU A 14 -24.65 13.23 -11.07
CA LEU A 14 -24.79 11.98 -10.32
C LEU A 14 -23.57 11.84 -9.39
N LEU A 15 -23.65 12.46 -8.21
CA LEU A 15 -22.80 12.11 -7.08
C LEU A 15 -23.38 10.83 -6.46
N ALA A 16 -22.97 9.69 -7.00
CA ALA A 16 -23.16 8.39 -6.37
C ALA A 16 -22.07 8.17 -5.32
N ASN A 17 -22.53 7.83 -4.13
CA ASN A 17 -21.82 7.74 -2.87
C ASN A 17 -20.76 6.60 -2.78
N SER A 18 -19.89 6.78 -1.78
CA SER A 18 -19.23 5.77 -0.94
C SER A 18 -18.15 4.89 -1.56
N GLY A 19 -16.95 5.47 -1.67
CA GLY A 19 -15.66 4.78 -1.62
C GLY A 19 -14.56 5.81 -1.37
N CYS A 20 -13.58 5.50 -0.51
CA CYS A 20 -12.40 6.37 -0.23
C CYS A 20 -11.45 6.51 -1.43
N THR A 21 -11.94 6.37 -2.66
CA THR A 21 -11.19 6.73 -3.85
C THR A 21 -11.43 8.20 -4.13
N SER A 22 -10.45 9.03 -3.82
CA SER A 22 -10.30 10.37 -4.38
C SER A 22 -10.17 10.25 -5.90
N LEU A 23 -11.29 10.02 -6.58
CA LEU A 23 -11.44 10.05 -8.04
C LEU A 23 -11.94 11.43 -8.47
N VAL A 24 -11.42 12.48 -7.84
CA VAL A 24 -11.61 13.89 -8.24
C VAL A 24 -10.30 14.42 -8.80
N VAL A 25 -9.66 13.65 -9.67
CA VAL A 25 -8.52 14.14 -10.43
C VAL A 25 -8.69 13.67 -11.86
N GLY A 26 -8.83 14.63 -12.79
CA GLY A 26 -9.12 14.34 -14.20
C GLY A 26 -8.07 13.44 -14.85
N ALA A 27 -8.37 12.94 -16.05
CA ALA A 27 -7.55 11.95 -16.76
C ALA A 27 -6.04 12.30 -16.81
N GLY A 28 -5.67 13.58 -16.85
CA GLY A 28 -4.28 14.04 -16.83
C GLY A 28 -3.51 13.76 -15.53
N ALA A 29 -4.17 13.83 -14.37
CA ALA A 29 -3.49 13.59 -13.09
C ALA A 29 -3.27 12.11 -12.83
N THR A 30 -4.24 11.25 -13.18
CA THR A 30 -4.06 9.79 -13.09
C THR A 30 -2.92 9.31 -13.98
N ALA A 31 -2.81 9.87 -15.21
CA ALA A 31 -1.70 9.57 -16.11
C ALA A 31 -0.36 10.08 -15.56
N GLY A 32 -0.33 11.27 -14.96
CA GLY A 32 0.89 11.83 -14.32
C GLY A 32 1.38 10.97 -13.15
N VAL A 33 0.48 10.54 -12.26
CA VAL A 33 0.78 9.66 -11.11
C VAL A 33 1.35 8.33 -11.59
N ALA A 34 0.75 7.71 -12.61
CA ALA A 34 1.24 6.46 -13.17
C ALA A 34 2.63 6.59 -13.81
N ALA A 35 2.94 7.74 -14.44
CA ALA A 35 4.24 8.01 -15.03
C ALA A 35 5.36 8.20 -13.99
N MET A 36 5.01 8.62 -12.76
CA MET A 36 5.96 8.79 -11.66
C MET A 36 6.28 7.49 -10.93
N GLN A 37 5.51 6.41 -11.16
CA GLN A 37 5.72 5.12 -10.52
C GLN A 37 6.79 4.29 -11.23
N GLU A 38 7.78 3.83 -10.47
CA GLU A 38 8.90 3.03 -10.99
C GLU A 38 8.56 1.58 -11.30
N ARG A 39 7.47 1.07 -10.72
CA ARG A 39 6.92 -0.26 -11.07
C ARG A 39 6.32 -0.27 -12.47
N GLY A 40 5.96 0.90 -13.03
CA GLY A 40 5.38 1.04 -14.37
C GLY A 40 3.91 0.62 -14.45
N PHE A 41 3.16 1.18 -15.42
CA PHE A 41 1.70 1.07 -15.48
C PHE A 41 1.16 -0.37 -15.50
N LYS A 42 1.74 -1.25 -16.33
CA LYS A 42 1.28 -2.65 -16.45
C LYS A 42 1.44 -3.41 -15.14
N ASN A 43 2.56 -3.24 -14.45
CA ASN A 43 2.80 -3.89 -13.16
C ASN A 43 1.92 -3.28 -12.07
N SER A 44 1.73 -1.94 -12.06
CA SER A 44 0.77 -1.32 -11.12
C SER A 44 -0.64 -1.88 -11.28
N VAL A 45 -1.10 -2.09 -12.53
CA VAL A 45 -2.42 -2.70 -12.78
C VAL A 45 -2.47 -4.15 -12.31
N SER A 46 -1.45 -4.97 -12.59
CA SER A 46 -1.40 -6.35 -12.12
C SER A 46 -1.32 -6.44 -10.59
N ASP A 47 -0.52 -5.59 -9.95
CA ASP A 47 -0.36 -5.55 -8.50
C ASP A 47 -1.69 -5.18 -7.81
N ASN A 48 -2.41 -4.21 -8.35
CA ASN A 48 -3.75 -3.86 -7.86
C ASN A 48 -4.75 -5.01 -8.02
N ALA A 49 -4.67 -5.77 -9.13
CA ALA A 49 -5.51 -6.94 -9.34
C ALA A 49 -5.17 -8.08 -8.36
N ILE A 50 -3.88 -8.33 -8.10
CA ILE A 50 -3.41 -9.28 -7.08
C ILE A 50 -3.95 -8.87 -5.71
N ASN A 51 -3.78 -7.60 -5.33
CA ASN A 51 -4.23 -7.08 -4.04
C ASN A 51 -5.76 -7.22 -3.88
N ALA A 52 -6.54 -6.80 -4.88
CA ALA A 52 -7.99 -6.93 -4.85
C ALA A 52 -8.45 -8.40 -4.78
N ASN A 53 -7.79 -9.30 -5.50
CA ASN A 53 -8.09 -10.73 -5.46
C ASN A 53 -7.77 -11.33 -4.08
N LEU A 54 -6.65 -10.93 -3.47
CA LEU A 54 -6.28 -11.36 -2.12
C LEU A 54 -7.29 -10.89 -1.09
N TRP A 55 -7.65 -9.60 -1.11
CA TRP A 55 -8.65 -9.08 -0.19
C TRP A 55 -9.99 -9.77 -0.30
N ARG A 56 -10.46 -10.04 -1.53
CA ARG A 56 -11.68 -10.82 -1.74
C ARG A 56 -11.58 -12.20 -1.09
N LYS A 57 -10.48 -12.94 -1.34
CA LYS A 57 -10.29 -14.28 -0.77
C LYS A 57 -10.22 -14.25 0.77
N TYR A 58 -9.51 -13.30 1.36
CA TYR A 58 -9.43 -13.18 2.82
C TYR A 58 -10.79 -12.85 3.43
N LEU A 59 -11.54 -11.91 2.85
CA LEU A 59 -12.90 -11.58 3.30
C LEU A 59 -13.89 -12.75 3.19
N GLU A 60 -13.69 -13.64 2.21
CA GLU A 60 -14.48 -14.87 2.04
C GLU A 60 -14.12 -15.95 3.08
N ILE A 61 -12.85 -16.03 3.49
CA ILE A 61 -12.35 -16.99 4.48
C ILE A 61 -12.76 -16.57 5.89
N ASP A 62 -12.33 -15.38 6.30
CA ASP A 62 -12.63 -14.79 7.60
C ASP A 62 -12.51 -13.27 7.51
N ARG A 63 -13.59 -12.57 7.85
CA ARG A 63 -13.62 -11.10 7.83
C ARG A 63 -12.63 -10.47 8.79
N GLN A 64 -12.24 -11.19 9.86
CA GLN A 64 -11.25 -10.69 10.80
C GLN A 64 -9.86 -10.52 10.13
N MET A 65 -9.54 -11.33 9.11
CA MET A 65 -8.32 -11.16 8.33
C MET A 65 -8.24 -9.80 7.63
N PHE A 66 -9.36 -9.12 7.39
CA PHE A 66 -9.37 -7.77 6.85
C PHE A 66 -8.88 -6.71 7.83
N VAL A 67 -9.07 -6.96 9.13
CA VAL A 67 -8.65 -6.06 10.20
C VAL A 67 -7.21 -6.36 10.63
N ASP A 68 -6.86 -7.63 10.59
CA ASP A 68 -5.67 -8.20 11.22
C ASP A 68 -4.43 -8.19 10.31
N ILE A 69 -4.63 -8.20 8.99
CA ILE A 69 -3.57 -8.39 7.99
C ILE A 69 -3.53 -7.19 7.06
N GLU A 70 -2.41 -6.50 6.99
CA GLU A 70 -2.09 -5.54 5.92
C GLU A 70 -1.43 -6.26 4.75
N ILE A 71 -1.79 -5.85 3.52
CA ILE A 71 -1.31 -6.44 2.27
C ILE A 71 -0.66 -5.36 1.42
N GLU A 72 0.60 -5.57 1.06
CA GLU A 72 1.30 -4.72 0.10
C GLU A 72 1.83 -5.54 -1.08
N VAL A 73 1.65 -5.01 -2.30
CA VAL A 73 2.04 -5.70 -3.54
C VAL A 73 2.93 -4.81 -4.39
N VAL A 74 4.13 -5.31 -4.72
CA VAL A 74 5.07 -4.63 -5.63
C VAL A 74 5.67 -5.65 -6.61
N GLU A 75 5.35 -5.48 -7.89
CA GLU A 75 5.76 -6.34 -9.01
C GLU A 75 5.53 -7.85 -8.77
N GLY A 76 4.35 -8.18 -8.25
CA GLY A 76 3.95 -9.55 -7.91
C GLY A 76 4.57 -10.13 -6.64
N GLU A 77 5.38 -9.37 -5.92
CA GLU A 77 5.78 -9.73 -4.56
C GLU A 77 4.74 -9.22 -3.57
N VAL A 78 4.29 -10.09 -2.66
CA VAL A 78 3.26 -9.79 -1.66
C VAL A 78 3.92 -9.77 -0.29
N LEU A 79 3.76 -8.66 0.44
CA LEU A 79 4.04 -8.56 1.87
C LEU A 79 2.73 -8.72 2.65
N LEU A 80 2.74 -9.65 3.61
CA LEU A 80 1.70 -9.79 4.62
C LEU A 80 2.28 -9.35 5.96
N ALA A 81 1.67 -8.38 6.62
CA ALA A 81 2.12 -7.86 7.91
C ALA A 81 0.92 -7.64 8.84
N GLY A 82 1.13 -7.82 10.15
CA GLY A 82 0.07 -7.61 11.15
C GLY A 82 0.04 -8.72 12.19
N HIS A 83 -1.11 -8.87 12.85
CA HIS A 83 -1.30 -9.85 13.92
C HIS A 83 -2.46 -10.76 13.60
N VAL A 84 -2.24 -12.07 13.70
CA VAL A 84 -3.29 -13.06 13.51
C VAL A 84 -3.47 -13.89 14.76
N ALA A 85 -4.72 -14.26 15.07
CA ALA A 85 -5.05 -14.92 16.31
C ALA A 85 -4.40 -16.31 16.48
N THR A 86 -4.16 -17.03 15.36
CA THR A 86 -3.64 -18.40 15.39
C THR A 86 -2.67 -18.67 14.24
N ALA A 87 -1.78 -19.66 14.43
CA ALA A 87 -0.89 -20.15 13.38
C ALA A 87 -1.65 -20.75 12.19
N ASP A 88 -2.87 -21.24 12.39
CA ASP A 88 -3.72 -21.75 11.31
C ASP A 88 -4.19 -20.61 10.38
N ILE A 89 -4.53 -19.44 10.95
CA ILE A 89 -4.88 -18.25 10.16
C ILE A 89 -3.65 -17.74 9.40
N GLU A 90 -2.48 -17.68 10.06
CA GLU A 90 -1.21 -17.32 9.42
C GLU A 90 -0.92 -18.21 8.19
N MET A 91 -0.94 -19.53 8.39
CA MET A 91 -0.70 -20.50 7.33
C MET A 91 -1.73 -20.37 6.20
N THR A 92 -3.00 -20.14 6.56
CA THR A 92 -4.08 -19.95 5.58
C THR A 92 -3.87 -18.69 4.75
N ALA A 93 -3.45 -17.57 5.37
CA ALA A 93 -3.11 -16.33 4.69
C ALA A 93 -1.97 -16.56 3.69
N VAL A 94 -0.84 -17.10 4.17
CA VAL A 94 0.35 -17.35 3.34
C VAL A 94 0.04 -18.29 2.17
N LYS A 95 -0.69 -19.38 2.41
CA LYS A 95 -1.08 -20.32 1.36
C LYS A 95 -1.97 -19.66 0.31
N THR A 96 -2.94 -18.87 0.75
CA THR A 96 -3.89 -18.17 -0.13
C THR A 96 -3.18 -17.12 -0.98
N ALA A 97 -2.19 -16.42 -0.42
CA ALA A 97 -1.31 -15.52 -1.16
C ALA A 97 -0.56 -16.25 -2.26
N TRP A 98 0.10 -17.38 -1.96
CA TRP A 98 0.80 -18.19 -2.96
C TRP A 98 -0.13 -18.73 -4.07
N GLN A 99 -1.38 -19.02 -3.76
CA GLN A 99 -2.38 -19.52 -4.71
C GLN A 99 -3.06 -18.41 -5.52
N THR A 100 -2.64 -17.16 -5.38
CA THR A 100 -3.23 -16.04 -6.12
C THR A 100 -2.44 -15.77 -7.39
N ASP A 101 -3.15 -15.73 -8.52
CA ASP A 101 -2.55 -15.57 -9.84
C ASP A 101 -1.72 -14.28 -9.92
N GLY A 102 -0.51 -14.41 -10.46
CA GLY A 102 0.45 -13.30 -10.60
C GLY A 102 1.37 -13.10 -9.39
N VAL A 103 1.15 -13.80 -8.27
CA VAL A 103 2.06 -13.78 -7.13
C VAL A 103 3.34 -14.55 -7.46
N LYS A 104 4.48 -13.89 -7.27
CA LYS A 104 5.84 -14.41 -7.53
C LYS A 104 6.59 -14.73 -6.25
N ARG A 105 6.30 -13.99 -5.17
CA ARG A 105 6.93 -14.14 -3.86
C ARG A 105 5.93 -13.73 -2.78
N VAL A 106 5.93 -14.45 -1.67
CA VAL A 106 5.21 -14.07 -0.45
C VAL A 106 6.24 -13.82 0.65
N ILE A 107 6.17 -12.64 1.24
CA ILE A 107 6.96 -12.20 2.39
C ILE A 107 5.99 -12.22 3.58
N ASN A 108 6.27 -13.07 4.55
CA ASN A 108 5.41 -13.26 5.72
C ASN A 108 6.04 -12.58 6.93
N GLU A 109 5.40 -11.50 7.38
CA GLU A 109 5.72 -10.74 8.60
C GLU A 109 4.47 -10.65 9.50
N LEU A 110 3.61 -11.68 9.45
CA LEU A 110 2.50 -11.86 10.37
C LEU A 110 3.03 -12.36 11.71
N HIS A 111 2.51 -11.82 12.80
CA HIS A 111 2.78 -12.27 14.15
C HIS A 111 1.60 -13.08 14.67
N VAL A 112 1.88 -14.28 15.19
CA VAL A 112 0.84 -15.14 15.79
C VAL A 112 0.68 -14.81 17.26
N GLY A 113 -0.57 -14.55 17.64
CA GLY A 113 -0.93 -14.23 19.02
C GLY A 113 -0.66 -12.77 19.39
N GLY A 114 -1.14 -12.40 20.57
CA GLY A 114 -1.24 -11.00 20.99
C GLY A 114 -2.58 -10.40 20.55
N GLU A 115 -3.35 -9.85 21.50
CA GLU A 115 -4.36 -8.87 21.13
C GLU A 115 -3.60 -7.62 20.70
N LEU A 116 -3.89 -7.12 19.49
CA LEU A 116 -3.54 -5.76 19.13
C LEU A 116 -4.12 -4.84 20.21
N GLY A 117 -3.25 -4.30 21.06
CA GLY A 117 -3.65 -3.24 21.97
C GLY A 117 -4.13 -2.07 21.12
N LEU A 118 -5.35 -1.57 21.35
CA LEU A 118 -5.88 -0.40 20.61
C LEU A 118 -4.90 0.79 20.63
N ILE A 119 -4.08 0.89 21.68
CA ILE A 119 -3.03 1.90 21.85
C ILE A 119 -1.84 1.65 20.91
N ASP A 120 -1.42 0.39 20.75
CA ASP A 120 -0.30 0.03 19.88
C ASP A 120 -0.66 0.24 18.40
N SER A 121 -1.88 -0.14 17.99
CA SER A 121 -2.38 0.15 16.64
C SER A 121 -2.45 1.67 16.35
N ALA A 122 -2.85 2.47 17.33
CA ALA A 122 -2.88 3.92 17.18
C ALA A 122 -1.45 4.51 17.05
N ASN A 123 -0.50 4.00 17.81
CA ASN A 123 0.91 4.41 17.72
C ASN A 123 1.50 4.04 16.36
N ASP A 124 1.26 2.82 15.88
CA ASP A 124 1.76 2.34 14.59
C ASP A 124 1.19 3.16 13.42
N LEU A 125 -0.11 3.48 13.45
CA LEU A 125 -0.72 4.36 12.46
C LEU A 125 -0.07 5.75 12.44
N LEU A 126 0.23 6.31 13.63
CA LEU A 126 0.92 7.60 13.74
C LEU A 126 2.36 7.52 13.23
N ILE A 127 3.09 6.44 13.50
CA ILE A 127 4.43 6.20 12.97
C ILE A 127 4.38 6.16 11.45
N SER A 128 3.54 5.30 10.86
CA SER A 128 3.37 5.17 9.41
C SER A 128 3.01 6.52 8.77
N THR A 129 2.07 7.26 9.38
CA THR A 129 1.63 8.57 8.88
C THR A 129 2.76 9.60 8.92
N ARG A 130 3.56 9.65 10.00
CA ARG A 130 4.69 10.56 10.13
C ARG A 130 5.77 10.27 9.10
N ILE A 131 6.09 8.99 8.89
CA ILE A 131 7.06 8.57 7.87
C ILE A 131 6.54 8.94 6.48
N LYS A 132 5.31 8.54 6.12
CA LYS A 132 4.68 8.86 4.83
C LYS A 132 4.72 10.37 4.58
N THR A 133 4.37 11.17 5.59
CA THR A 133 4.42 12.64 5.52
C THR A 133 5.85 13.17 5.31
N ALA A 134 6.83 12.69 6.08
CA ALA A 134 8.23 13.12 5.95
C ALA A 134 8.79 12.84 4.55
N LEU A 135 8.50 11.65 3.99
CA LEU A 135 8.93 11.30 2.64
C LEU A 135 8.24 12.17 1.58
N MET A 136 6.96 12.50 1.75
CA MET A 136 6.23 13.37 0.82
C MET A 136 6.82 14.78 0.73
N PHE A 137 7.45 15.29 1.81
CA PHE A 137 8.06 16.62 1.85
C PHE A 137 9.56 16.63 1.50
N ASP A 138 10.22 15.47 1.35
CA ASP A 138 11.60 15.41 0.85
C ASP A 138 11.59 15.34 -0.68
N SER A 139 11.92 16.46 -1.33
CA SER A 139 11.94 16.57 -2.80
C SER A 139 12.95 15.65 -3.50
N ARG A 140 13.84 14.98 -2.75
CA ARG A 140 14.79 14.00 -3.26
C ARG A 140 14.32 12.56 -3.08
N VAL A 141 13.08 12.36 -2.64
CA VAL A 141 12.42 11.06 -2.45
C VAL A 141 11.16 11.01 -3.30
N TYR A 142 11.04 9.98 -4.12
CA TYR A 142 9.83 9.64 -4.84
C TYR A 142 8.91 8.80 -3.94
N ALA A 143 8.25 9.46 -2.98
CA ALA A 143 7.46 8.81 -1.93
C ALA A 143 6.43 7.79 -2.48
N ILE A 144 5.87 8.03 -3.68
CA ILE A 144 4.92 7.13 -4.35
C ILE A 144 5.48 5.73 -4.66
N ASN A 145 6.80 5.56 -4.66
CA ASN A 145 7.45 4.29 -4.92
C ASN A 145 7.66 3.44 -3.66
N TYR A 146 7.21 3.90 -2.50
CA TYR A 146 7.37 3.22 -1.22
C TYR A 146 6.03 2.96 -0.56
N ASN A 147 5.82 1.72 -0.17
CA ASN A 147 4.77 1.24 0.70
C ASN A 147 5.39 1.04 2.10
N ILE A 148 4.69 1.49 3.14
CA ILE A 148 5.26 1.64 4.49
C ILE A 148 4.23 1.19 5.50
N GLU A 149 4.48 0.04 6.09
CA GLU A 149 3.60 -0.54 7.10
C GLU A 149 4.34 -0.72 8.42
N THR A 150 3.65 -0.48 9.53
CA THR A 150 4.24 -0.52 10.87
C THR A 150 3.45 -1.50 11.73
N VAL A 151 4.17 -2.42 12.39
CA VAL A 151 3.61 -3.40 13.33
C VAL A 151 4.50 -3.44 14.58
N ASP A 152 3.95 -3.09 15.73
CA ASP A 152 4.61 -3.00 17.04
C ASP A 152 5.85 -2.10 17.05
N GLY A 153 5.86 -1.03 16.25
CA GLY A 153 7.03 -0.18 16.03
C GLY A 153 8.11 -0.80 15.13
N THR A 154 7.86 -1.95 14.49
CA THR A 154 8.68 -2.45 13.37
C THR A 154 8.12 -1.89 12.07
N VAL A 155 8.95 -1.17 11.32
CA VAL A 155 8.58 -0.59 10.02
C VAL A 155 9.05 -1.51 8.91
N TYR A 156 8.10 -1.98 8.09
CA TYR A 156 8.33 -2.71 6.86
C TYR A 156 8.27 -1.75 5.67
N LEU A 157 9.38 -1.64 4.95
CA LEU A 157 9.50 -0.82 3.75
C LEU A 157 9.51 -1.72 2.52
N MET A 158 8.57 -1.51 1.60
CA MET A 158 8.51 -2.22 0.33
C MET A 158 8.42 -1.22 -0.81
N GLY A 159 9.05 -1.49 -1.95
CA GLY A 159 9.03 -0.52 -3.05
C GLY A 159 10.22 -0.61 -4.00
N ILE A 160 10.36 0.45 -4.80
CA ILE A 160 11.46 0.60 -5.76
C ILE A 160 12.12 1.96 -5.59
N ALA A 161 13.37 1.97 -5.15
CA ALA A 161 14.17 3.20 -5.06
C ALA A 161 14.80 3.54 -6.41
N GLN A 162 14.90 4.83 -6.76
CA GLN A 162 15.63 5.28 -7.95
C GLN A 162 17.09 4.86 -7.92
N ASN A 163 17.71 4.97 -6.74
CA ASN A 163 19.11 4.68 -6.50
C ASN A 163 19.37 4.48 -5.00
N LYS A 164 20.60 4.10 -4.67
CA LYS A 164 21.02 3.87 -3.29
C LYS A 164 20.92 5.11 -2.40
N ASP A 165 21.21 6.30 -2.91
CA ASP A 165 21.16 7.53 -2.11
C ASP A 165 19.73 7.88 -1.67
N GLU A 166 18.74 7.65 -2.54
CA GLU A 166 17.34 7.80 -2.18
C GLU A 166 16.92 6.77 -1.12
N LEU A 167 17.29 5.49 -1.29
CA LEU A 167 17.00 4.45 -0.31
C LEU A 167 17.59 4.78 1.07
N ASP A 168 18.85 5.23 1.12
CA ASP A 168 19.52 5.60 2.36
C ASP A 168 18.84 6.82 3.02
N ARG A 169 18.31 7.77 2.22
CA ARG A 169 17.47 8.88 2.71
C ARG A 169 16.16 8.38 3.32
N VAL A 170 15.45 7.49 2.64
CA VAL A 170 14.20 6.90 3.15
C VAL A 170 14.44 6.18 4.48
N ILE A 171 15.46 5.33 4.55
CA ILE A 171 15.83 4.63 5.79
C ILE A 171 16.17 5.63 6.91
N SER A 172 16.80 6.75 6.58
CA SER A 172 17.12 7.80 7.56
C SER A 172 15.87 8.47 8.13
N HIS A 173 14.89 8.81 7.28
CA HIS A 173 13.58 9.35 7.73
C HIS A 173 12.85 8.37 8.65
N VAL A 174 12.86 7.09 8.28
CA VAL A 174 12.22 6.03 9.09
C VAL A 174 12.89 5.93 10.46
N ARG A 175 14.22 5.85 10.50
CA ARG A 175 14.98 5.76 11.76
C ARG A 175 14.87 7.01 12.63
N ALA A 176 14.66 8.18 12.04
CA ALA A 176 14.47 9.44 12.77
C ALA A 176 13.07 9.56 13.38
N THR A 177 12.11 8.73 12.97
CA THR A 177 10.74 8.79 13.48
C THR A 177 10.67 8.18 14.88
N SER A 178 10.12 8.93 15.83
CA SER A 178 9.96 8.47 17.22
C SER A 178 9.15 7.18 17.29
N TYR A 179 9.49 6.31 18.24
CA TYR A 179 8.86 5.02 18.51
C TYR A 179 9.12 3.91 17.46
N VAL A 180 9.88 4.19 16.41
CA VAL A 180 10.44 3.15 15.54
C VAL A 180 11.46 2.33 16.32
N LYS A 181 11.21 1.04 16.45
CA LYS A 181 12.07 0.06 17.15
C LYS A 181 12.98 -0.67 16.16
N LYS A 182 12.45 -1.01 14.99
CA LYS A 182 13.14 -1.82 13.97
C LYS A 182 12.73 -1.36 12.57
N VAL A 183 13.65 -1.50 11.62
CA VAL A 183 13.39 -1.25 10.18
C VAL A 183 13.75 -2.52 9.41
N VAL A 184 12.79 -3.03 8.65
CA VAL A 184 12.95 -4.15 7.73
C VAL A 184 12.68 -3.63 6.33
N SER A 185 13.62 -3.82 5.40
CA SER A 185 13.51 -3.28 4.05
C SER A 185 13.51 -4.39 3.01
N PHE A 186 12.46 -4.38 2.20
CA PHE A 186 12.27 -5.17 0.98
C PHE A 186 12.31 -4.28 -0.26
N VAL A 187 12.85 -3.06 -0.13
CA VAL A 187 12.98 -2.13 -1.25
C VAL A 187 14.07 -2.64 -2.21
N ARG A 188 13.74 -2.65 -3.51
CA ARG A 188 14.70 -2.97 -4.57
C ARG A 188 15.14 -1.69 -5.28
N LEU A 189 16.34 -1.70 -5.82
CA LEU A 189 16.80 -0.58 -6.66
C LEU A 189 16.16 -0.67 -8.04
N LYS A 190 15.95 0.48 -8.68
CA LYS A 190 15.37 0.58 -10.01
C LYS A 190 16.12 -0.26 -11.04
N ASP A 191 17.43 -0.28 -10.94
CA ASP A 191 18.36 -1.00 -11.81
C ASP A 191 18.70 -2.42 -11.34
N ASP A 192 18.05 -2.90 -10.26
CA ASP A 192 18.27 -4.24 -9.74
C ASP A 192 18.03 -5.31 -10.83
N PRO A 193 19.04 -6.13 -11.18
CA PRO A 193 18.92 -7.15 -12.22
C PRO A 193 17.83 -8.20 -11.96
N THR A 194 17.46 -8.41 -10.69
CA THR A 194 16.44 -9.39 -10.30
C THR A 194 15.03 -8.96 -10.75
N ARG A 195 14.77 -7.65 -10.89
CA ARG A 195 13.50 -7.11 -11.40
C ARG A 195 13.20 -7.52 -12.84
N LYS A 196 14.24 -7.64 -13.67
CA LYS A 196 14.11 -7.96 -15.10
C LYS A 196 13.94 -9.45 -15.41
N ARG A 197 14.07 -10.32 -14.40
CA ARG A 197 14.14 -11.79 -14.57
C ARG A 197 12.87 -12.53 -14.17
N THR A 198 11.80 -11.83 -13.81
CA THR A 198 10.52 -12.41 -13.36
C THR A 198 9.35 -11.87 -14.14
#